data_AF-A0A075MS37-F1
#
_entry.id   AF-A0A075MS37-F1
#
_cell.length_a   1.000
_cell.length_b   1.000
_cell.length_c   1.000
_cell.angle_alpha   90.00
_cell.angle_beta   90.00
_cell.angle_gamma   90.00
#
_symmetry.space_group_name_H-M   'P 1'
#
loop_
_entity.id
_entity.type
_entity.pdbx_description
1 polymer ?
#
loop_
_entity_poly.entity_id
_entity_poly.type
_entity_poly.pdbx_seq_one_letter_code
_entity_poly.pdbx_strand_id
1 'polypeptide(L)'
;MHDSTPSAARQQRGKAAIDAAHAGIAREDEGKVSALISDSYGVDNVEALDIHTNYHAERIMSALEKRARENGMGKDAFDAKVQELDVASQAYQVATGQLAEAAAVDIMFRNLYRMESKGGENDRYVNFYG
;
A
#
# COMPACT_ATOMS: atom_id res chain seq x y z
N MET A 1 -23.77 -7.53 20.38
CA MET A 1 -22.96 -6.73 19.44
C MET A 1 -21.67 -6.39 20.17
N HIS A 2 -20.61 -7.18 19.99
CA HIS A 2 -19.30 -6.90 20.59
C HIS A 2 -18.49 -6.06 19.62
N ASP A 3 -18.41 -4.77 19.90
CA ASP A 3 -17.41 -3.87 19.33
C ASP A 3 -16.04 -4.38 19.78
N SER A 4 -15.34 -5.04 18.85
CA SER A 4 -14.01 -5.61 19.06
C SER A 4 -13.01 -4.72 18.36
N THR A 5 -12.96 -3.45 18.72
CA THR A 5 -11.86 -2.57 18.32
C THR A 5 -10.61 -3.01 19.08
N PRO A 6 -9.59 -3.57 18.40
CA PRO A 6 -8.38 -4.04 19.08
C PRO A 6 -7.67 -2.86 19.74
N SER A 7 -7.28 -3.01 21.02
CA SER A 7 -6.62 -1.93 21.75
C SER A 7 -5.30 -1.53 21.08
N ALA A 8 -4.96 -0.24 21.14
CA ALA A 8 -3.73 0.30 20.53
C ALA A 8 -2.45 -0.43 20.95
N ALA A 9 -2.41 -0.99 22.17
CA ALA A 9 -1.29 -1.80 22.64
C ALA A 9 -1.18 -3.17 21.93
N ARG A 10 -2.31 -3.79 21.55
CA ARG A 10 -2.32 -5.00 20.71
C ARG A 10 -1.89 -4.67 19.28
N GLN A 11 -2.33 -3.54 18.73
CA GLN A 11 -1.93 -3.08 17.40
C GLN A 11 -0.43 -2.77 17.32
N GLN A 12 0.15 -2.13 18.34
CA GLN A 12 1.60 -1.88 18.42
C GLN A 12 2.42 -3.17 18.55
N ARG A 13 1.95 -4.16 19.31
CA ARG A 13 2.56 -5.49 19.36
C ARG A 13 2.45 -6.23 18.01
N GLY A 14 1.33 -6.04 17.31
CA GLY A 14 1.09 -6.45 15.92
C GLY A 14 2.19 -5.95 14.98
N LYS A 15 2.35 -4.63 14.93
CA LYS A 15 3.31 -3.99 14.04
C LYS A 15 4.76 -4.38 14.36
N ALA A 16 5.13 -4.41 15.63
CA ALA A 16 6.50 -4.71 16.05
C ALA A 16 6.94 -6.14 15.72
N ALA A 17 6.04 -7.14 15.82
CA ALA A 17 6.42 -8.51 15.46
C ALA A 17 6.48 -8.73 13.95
N ILE A 18 5.65 -8.03 13.17
CA ILE A 18 5.77 -8.01 11.71
C ILE A 18 7.11 -7.35 11.32
N ASP A 19 7.41 -6.16 11.85
CA ASP A 19 8.70 -5.50 11.59
C ASP A 19 9.90 -6.40 11.99
N ALA A 20 9.79 -7.19 13.06
CA ALA A 20 10.79 -8.17 13.44
C ALA A 20 10.88 -9.36 12.47
N ALA A 21 9.75 -9.83 11.93
CA ALA A 21 9.74 -10.85 10.87
C ALA A 21 10.46 -10.34 9.61
N HIS A 22 10.26 -9.08 9.23
CA HIS A 22 10.95 -8.47 8.08
C HIS A 22 12.42 -8.11 8.38
N ALA A 23 12.84 -7.95 9.64
CA ALA A 23 14.18 -7.47 9.99
C ALA A 23 15.35 -8.42 9.61
N GLY A 24 15.06 -9.65 9.18
CA GLY A 24 16.08 -10.64 8.78
C GLY A 24 15.83 -11.30 7.42
N ILE A 25 14.82 -10.86 6.67
CA ILE A 25 14.37 -11.54 5.45
C ILE A 25 14.76 -10.69 4.25
N ALA A 26 15.53 -11.28 3.32
CA ALA A 26 15.77 -10.66 2.02
C ALA A 26 14.45 -10.60 1.23
N ARG A 27 14.26 -9.58 0.39
CA ARG A 27 13.05 -9.37 -0.44
C ARG A 27 12.59 -10.61 -1.24
N GLU A 28 13.48 -11.58 -1.42
CA GLU A 28 13.29 -12.83 -2.16
C GLU A 28 12.50 -13.89 -1.38
N ASP A 29 12.34 -13.71 -0.07
CA ASP A 29 11.70 -14.64 0.86
C ASP A 29 10.35 -14.10 1.39
N GLU A 30 9.81 -13.02 0.81
CA GLU A 30 8.57 -12.36 1.23
C GLU A 30 7.38 -13.33 1.32
N GLY A 31 7.30 -14.30 0.40
CA GLY A 31 6.26 -15.33 0.41
C GLY A 31 6.31 -16.28 1.62
N LYS A 32 7.39 -16.30 2.41
CA LYS A 32 7.51 -17.09 3.64
C LYS A 32 7.06 -16.31 4.88
N VAL A 33 6.88 -15.00 4.79
CA VAL A 33 6.56 -14.14 5.94
C VAL A 33 5.17 -14.44 6.49
N SER A 34 4.19 -14.78 5.64
CA SER A 34 2.86 -15.19 6.10
C SER A 34 2.90 -16.44 6.99
N ALA A 35 3.79 -17.41 6.70
CA ALA A 35 3.95 -18.57 7.58
C ALA A 35 4.55 -18.18 8.94
N LEU A 36 5.54 -17.28 8.96
CA LEU A 36 6.11 -16.75 10.20
C LEU A 36 5.11 -15.94 11.01
N ILE A 37 4.21 -15.20 10.36
CA ILE A 37 3.11 -14.48 11.01
C ILE A 37 2.12 -15.48 11.61
N SER A 38 1.74 -16.53 10.86
CA SER A 38 0.87 -17.60 11.36
C SER A 38 1.46 -18.24 12.64
N ASP A 39 2.74 -18.61 12.60
CA ASP A 39 3.45 -19.19 13.74
C ASP A 39 3.55 -18.22 14.94
N SER A 40 3.82 -16.93 14.67
CA SER A 40 4.02 -15.93 15.74
C SER A 40 2.73 -15.49 16.41
N TYR A 41 1.63 -15.38 15.65
CA TYR A 41 0.34 -14.93 16.14
C TYR A 41 -0.61 -16.07 16.51
N GLY A 42 -0.28 -17.31 16.13
CA GLY A 42 -1.16 -18.47 16.33
C GLY A 42 -2.44 -18.40 15.51
N VAL A 43 -2.40 -17.71 14.36
CA VAL A 43 -3.53 -17.53 13.43
C VAL A 43 -3.40 -18.48 12.25
N ASP A 44 -4.48 -18.73 11.53
CA ASP A 44 -4.41 -19.54 10.32
C ASP A 44 -3.68 -18.81 9.16
N ASN A 45 -3.35 -19.55 8.10
CA ASN A 45 -2.60 -19.01 6.96
C ASN A 45 -3.37 -17.94 6.17
N VAL A 46 -4.71 -17.97 6.18
CA VAL A 46 -5.54 -16.97 5.48
C VAL A 46 -5.49 -15.67 6.26
N GLU A 47 -5.73 -15.73 7.57
CA GLU A 47 -5.63 -14.56 8.45
C GLU A 47 -4.21 -13.99 8.47
N ALA A 48 -3.17 -14.83 8.47
CA ALA A 48 -1.78 -14.38 8.38
C ALA A 48 -1.47 -13.67 7.06
N LEU A 49 -2.04 -14.14 5.94
CA LEU A 49 -1.88 -13.51 4.63
C LEU A 49 -2.63 -12.17 4.57
N ASP A 50 -3.80 -12.06 5.18
CA ASP A 50 -4.54 -10.80 5.29
C ASP A 50 -3.78 -9.78 6.14
N ILE A 51 -3.22 -10.20 7.27
CA ILE A 51 -2.36 -9.36 8.12
C ILE A 51 -1.16 -8.87 7.33
N HIS A 52 -0.50 -9.76 6.59
CA HIS A 52 0.67 -9.43 5.78
C HIS A 52 0.32 -8.46 4.62
N THR A 53 -0.81 -8.69 3.96
CA THR A 53 -1.33 -7.83 2.89
C THR A 53 -1.64 -6.43 3.43
N ASN A 54 -2.29 -6.34 4.59
CA ASN A 54 -2.59 -5.06 5.25
C ASN A 54 -1.31 -4.30 5.62
N TYR A 55 -0.29 -5.01 6.10
CA TYR A 55 1.03 -4.41 6.37
C TYR A 55 1.63 -3.73 5.14
N HIS A 56 1.63 -4.40 3.98
CA HIS A 56 2.13 -3.79 2.75
C HIS A 56 1.22 -2.69 2.21
N ALA A 57 -0.11 -2.81 2.37
CA ALA A 57 -1.04 -1.77 1.95
C ALA A 57 -0.75 -0.43 2.65
N GLU A 58 -0.54 -0.45 3.96
CA GLU A 58 -0.17 0.75 4.74
C GLU A 58 1.15 1.36 4.26
N ARG A 59 2.17 0.52 4.00
CA ARG A 59 3.49 0.97 3.56
C ARG A 59 3.47 1.56 2.16
N ILE A 60 2.80 0.90 1.22
CA ILE A 60 2.59 1.39 -0.15
C ILE A 60 1.86 2.73 -0.09
N MET A 61 0.79 2.84 0.71
CA MET A 61 0.02 4.07 0.85
C MET A 61 0.86 5.23 1.36
N SER A 62 1.64 5.01 2.43
CA SER A 62 2.50 6.02 3.02
C SER A 62 3.59 6.48 2.04
N ALA A 63 4.21 5.54 1.33
CA ALA A 63 5.21 5.86 0.31
C ALA A 63 4.61 6.63 -0.88
N LEU A 64 3.40 6.25 -1.30
CA LEU A 64 2.68 6.91 -2.38
C LEU A 64 2.29 8.34 -2.01
N GLU A 65 1.74 8.56 -0.80
CA GLU A 65 1.38 9.89 -0.30
C GLU A 65 2.61 10.80 -0.19
N LYS A 66 3.73 10.26 0.34
CA LYS A 66 5.00 10.99 0.40
C LYS A 66 5.47 11.43 -0.99
N ARG A 67 5.52 10.49 -1.94
CA ARG A 67 5.96 10.78 -3.30
C ARG A 67 5.03 11.74 -4.03
N ALA A 68 3.72 11.61 -3.85
CA ALA A 68 2.72 12.53 -4.43
C ALA A 68 2.95 13.97 -3.95
N ARG A 69 3.16 14.17 -2.65
CA ARG A 69 3.50 15.48 -2.06
C ARG A 69 4.80 16.05 -2.60
N GLU A 70 5.84 15.23 -2.69
CA GLU A 70 7.15 15.63 -3.25
C GLU A 70 7.05 16.06 -4.73
N ASN A 71 6.02 15.59 -5.44
CA ASN A 71 5.75 15.95 -6.84
C ASN A 71 4.66 17.04 -6.98
N GLY A 72 4.26 17.68 -5.87
CA GLY A 72 3.36 18.84 -5.90
C GLY A 72 1.87 18.51 -5.86
N MET A 73 1.48 17.25 -5.66
CA MET A 73 0.08 16.87 -5.49
C MET A 73 -0.42 17.28 -4.10
N GLY A 74 -1.49 18.08 -4.06
CA GLY A 74 -2.15 18.48 -2.82
C GLY A 74 -2.86 17.31 -2.14
N LYS A 75 -3.03 17.39 -0.82
CA LYS A 75 -3.66 16.34 -0.02
C LYS A 75 -5.08 15.99 -0.48
N ASP A 76 -5.92 17.00 -0.73
CA ASP A 76 -7.30 16.75 -1.17
C ASP A 76 -7.37 16.06 -2.54
N ALA A 77 -6.45 16.43 -3.45
CA ALA A 77 -6.34 15.80 -4.76
C ALA A 77 -5.84 14.36 -4.68
N PHE A 78 -4.96 14.08 -3.72
CA PHE A 78 -4.51 12.74 -3.39
C PHE A 78 -5.65 11.90 -2.81
N ASP A 79 -6.32 12.38 -1.76
CA ASP A 79 -7.40 11.67 -1.06
C ASP A 79 -8.59 11.36 -1.98
N ALA A 80 -8.88 12.21 -2.97
CA ALA A 80 -9.91 11.97 -3.97
C ALA A 80 -9.53 10.84 -4.95
N LYS A 81 -8.29 10.82 -5.45
CA LYS A 81 -7.86 9.88 -6.50
C LYS A 81 -7.40 8.53 -5.94
N VAL A 82 -6.90 8.52 -4.71
CA VAL A 82 -6.38 7.29 -4.09
C VAL A 82 -7.47 6.25 -3.86
N GLN A 83 -8.74 6.68 -3.72
CA GLN A 83 -9.90 5.80 -3.61
C GLN A 83 -10.16 4.98 -4.88
N GLU A 84 -9.65 5.45 -6.04
CA GLU A 84 -9.77 4.74 -7.32
C GLU A 84 -8.61 3.76 -7.57
N LEU A 85 -7.62 3.73 -6.68
CA LEU A 85 -6.46 2.85 -6.81
C LEU A 85 -6.68 1.51 -6.12
N ASP A 86 -6.35 0.43 -6.81
CA ASP A 86 -6.42 -0.94 -6.28
C ASP A 86 -5.17 -1.27 -5.43
N VAL A 87 -5.10 -0.66 -4.24
CA VAL A 87 -3.98 -0.85 -3.29
C VAL A 87 -3.96 -2.26 -2.73
N ALA A 88 -5.13 -2.85 -2.50
CA ALA A 88 -5.27 -4.18 -1.94
C ALA A 88 -4.63 -5.24 -2.86
N SER A 89 -4.91 -5.18 -4.16
CA SER A 89 -4.32 -6.13 -5.13
C SER A 89 -2.81 -5.99 -5.25
N GLN A 90 -2.29 -4.76 -5.26
CA GLN A 90 -0.83 -4.54 -5.29
C GLN A 90 -0.18 -5.04 -4.00
N ALA A 91 -0.78 -4.77 -2.84
CA ALA A 91 -0.26 -5.23 -1.55
C ALA A 91 -0.26 -6.76 -1.44
N TYR A 92 -1.28 -7.43 -1.97
CA TYR A 92 -1.36 -8.89 -2.02
C TYR A 92 -0.24 -9.49 -2.88
N GLN A 93 0.04 -8.90 -4.05
CA GLN A 93 1.15 -9.33 -4.90
C GLN A 93 2.50 -9.15 -4.21
N VAL A 94 2.64 -8.12 -3.37
CA VAL A 94 3.85 -7.94 -2.56
C VAL A 94 3.93 -9.00 -1.46
N ALA A 95 2.84 -9.20 -0.70
CA ALA A 95 2.78 -10.17 0.38
C ALA A 95 3.03 -11.62 -0.06
N THR A 96 2.70 -11.94 -1.32
CA THR A 96 2.96 -13.26 -1.92
C THR A 96 4.31 -13.36 -2.63
N GLY A 97 5.12 -12.30 -2.61
CA GLY A 97 6.44 -12.23 -3.25
C GLY A 97 6.41 -12.13 -4.79
N GLN A 98 5.24 -11.91 -5.38
CA GLN A 98 5.08 -11.74 -6.83
C GLN A 98 5.55 -10.37 -7.32
N LEU A 99 5.56 -9.37 -6.44
CA LEU A 99 5.90 -7.99 -6.75
C LEU A 99 6.77 -7.38 -5.65
N ALA A 100 7.78 -6.59 -6.00
CA ALA A 100 8.52 -5.81 -5.01
C ALA A 100 7.73 -4.58 -4.58
N GLU A 101 7.76 -4.21 -3.29
CA GLU A 101 7.07 -3.02 -2.74
C GLU A 101 7.39 -1.73 -3.53
N ALA A 102 8.66 -1.54 -3.92
CA ALA A 102 9.06 -0.37 -4.72
C ALA A 102 8.39 -0.34 -6.10
N ALA A 103 8.25 -1.51 -6.74
CA ALA A 103 7.59 -1.64 -8.03
C ALA A 103 6.07 -1.40 -7.92
N ALA A 104 5.44 -1.88 -6.84
CA ALA A 104 4.04 -1.56 -6.51
C ALA A 104 3.83 -0.05 -6.38
N VAL A 105 4.69 0.64 -5.63
CA VAL A 105 4.63 2.11 -5.48
C VAL A 105 4.82 2.82 -6.83
N ASP A 106 5.75 2.36 -7.68
CA ASP A 106 5.97 2.93 -9.02
C ASP A 106 4.74 2.78 -9.92
N ILE A 107 4.12 1.60 -9.95
CA ILE A 107 2.89 1.34 -10.73
C ILE A 107 1.78 2.26 -10.25
N MET A 108 1.57 2.34 -8.94
CA MET A 108 0.50 3.14 -8.33
C MET A 108 0.72 4.63 -8.56
N PHE A 109 1.95 5.11 -8.44
CA PHE A 109 2.28 6.50 -8.70
C PHE A 109 2.01 6.89 -10.15
N ARG A 110 2.34 6.02 -11.12
CA ARG A 110 2.03 6.26 -12.54
C ARG A 110 0.52 6.31 -12.79
N ASN A 111 -0.26 5.45 -12.14
CA ASN A 111 -1.71 5.44 -12.27
C ASN A 111 -2.33 6.72 -11.66
N LEU A 112 -1.86 7.12 -10.49
CA LEU A 112 -2.28 8.35 -9.81
C LEU A 112 -2.03 9.59 -10.69
N TYR A 113 -0.84 9.69 -11.29
CA TYR A 113 -0.51 10.80 -12.20
C TYR A 113 -1.32 10.77 -13.50
N ARG A 114 -1.62 9.58 -14.03
CA ARG A 114 -2.51 9.45 -15.19
C ARG A 114 -3.91 9.98 -14.88
N MET A 115 -4.46 9.64 -13.71
CA MET A 115 -5.75 10.17 -13.26
C MET A 115 -5.72 11.69 -13.10
N GLU A 116 -4.63 12.24 -12.56
CA GLU A 116 -4.42 13.68 -12.50
C GLU A 116 -4.40 14.34 -13.89
N SER A 117 -3.66 13.77 -14.83
CA SER A 117 -3.55 14.31 -16.19
C SER A 117 -4.85 14.22 -16.99
N LYS A 118 -5.64 13.15 -16.82
CA LYS A 118 -6.94 12.97 -17.48
C LYS A 118 -8.02 13.91 -16.93
N GLY A 119 -7.90 14.34 -15.68
CA GLY A 119 -8.71 15.43 -15.11
C GLY A 119 -8.39 16.81 -15.71
N GLY A 120 -7.29 16.93 -16.47
CA GLY A 120 -6.85 18.15 -17.15
C GLY A 120 -7.05 18.15 -18.68
N GLU A 121 -7.68 17.13 -19.26
CA GLU A 121 -7.95 17.04 -20.71
C GLU A 121 -9.16 17.86 -21.19
N ASN A 122 -9.70 18.73 -20.33
CA ASN A 122 -10.52 19.85 -20.77
C ASN A 122 -9.75 21.15 -20.53
N ASP A 123 -9.58 21.94 -21.59
CA ASP A 123 -9.44 23.40 -21.57
C ASP A 123 -8.06 24.08 -21.76
N ARG A 124 -7.07 23.45 -22.40
CA ARG A 124 -5.84 24.17 -22.82
C ARG A 124 -5.30 23.94 -24.23
N TYR A 125 -6.12 23.48 -25.17
CA TYR A 125 -5.85 23.75 -26.59
C TYR A 125 -6.39 25.12 -26.96
N VAL A 126 -5.72 26.18 -26.48
CA VAL A 126 -5.84 27.50 -27.12
C VAL A 126 -5.05 27.41 -28.43
N ASN A 127 -5.78 27.35 -29.54
CA ASN A 127 -5.25 27.41 -30.89
C ASN A 127 -4.32 28.62 -31.05
N PHE A 128 -3.02 28.40 -31.19
CA PHE A 128 -2.08 29.39 -31.71
C PHE A 128 -2.08 29.38 -33.24
N TYR A 129 -3.24 29.67 -33.84
CA TYR A 129 -3.36 30.18 -35.21
C TYR A 129 -4.69 30.96 -35.31
N GLY A 130 -4.57 32.28 -35.20
CA GLY A 130 -5.63 33.27 -35.34
C GLY A 130 -5.01 34.65 -35.33
#